data_AF-L1QCZ4-F1
#
_entry.id   AF-L1QCZ4-F1
#
_cell.length_a   1.000
_cell.length_b   1.000
_cell.length_c   1.000
_cell.angle_alpha   90.00
_cell.angle_beta   90.00
_cell.angle_gamma   90.00
#
_symmetry.space_group_name_H-M   'P 1'
#
loop_
_entity.id
_entity.type
_entity.pdbx_description
1 polymer ?
#
loop_
_entity_poly.entity_id
_entity_poly.type
_entity_poly.pdbx_seq_one_letter_code
_entity_poly.pdbx_strand_id
1 'polypeptide(L)'
;MLTLYNMDGKLLGMACRLPNTISKSTNICSLCNHIGSENEIAFVSPICKARHVDDYKSLGFHVCLNSSECNERITSVEKLEKLLKDVNRIK
;
A
#
# COMPACT_ATOMS: atom_id res chain seq x y z
N MET A 1 3.46 7.69 -3.67
CA MET A 1 3.96 7.14 -2.38
C MET A 1 4.88 5.97 -2.66
N LEU A 2 5.97 5.85 -1.91
CA LEU A 2 6.89 4.70 -1.97
C LEU A 2 6.81 3.93 -0.65
N THR A 3 6.72 2.61 -0.73
CA THR A 3 6.79 1.72 0.43
C THR A 3 7.93 0.75 0.23
N LEU A 4 8.83 0.64 1.21
CA LEU A 4 9.98 -0.25 1.21
C LEU A 4 9.92 -1.13 2.45
N TYR A 5 10.27 -2.41 2.31
CA TYR A 5 10.25 -3.39 3.39
C TYR A 5 11.35 -4.43 3.17
N ASN A 6 12.00 -4.85 4.25
CA ASN A 6 12.98 -5.93 4.20
C ASN A 6 12.28 -7.26 4.47
N MET A 7 12.08 -8.06 3.41
CA MET A 7 11.45 -9.38 3.47
C MET A 7 12.52 -10.44 3.25
N ASP A 8 12.76 -11.30 4.25
CA ASP A 8 13.77 -12.36 4.21
C ASP A 8 15.18 -11.86 3.81
N GLY A 9 15.58 -10.70 4.32
CA GLY A 9 16.89 -10.10 4.03
C GLY A 9 16.97 -9.41 2.66
N LYS A 10 15.86 -9.33 1.90
CA LYS A 10 15.78 -8.66 0.61
C LYS A 10 14.94 -7.40 0.72
N LEU A 11 15.50 -6.27 0.28
CA LEU A 11 14.75 -5.02 0.19
C LEU A 11 13.76 -5.10 -0.98
N LEU A 12 12.47 -5.09 -0.67
CA LEU A 12 11.36 -5.06 -1.61
C LEU A 12 10.58 -3.76 -1.46
N GLY A 13 9.86 -3.39 -2.50
CA GLY A 13 9.03 -2.21 -2.44
C GLY A 13 7.89 -2.18 -3.44
N MET A 14 7.07 -1.15 -3.31
CA MET A 14 6.05 -0.78 -4.26
C MET A 14 5.98 0.74 -4.40
N ALA A 15 5.73 1.19 -5.63
CA ALA A 15 5.39 2.57 -5.91
C ALA A 15 3.89 2.67 -6.17
N CYS A 16 3.25 3.62 -5.50
CA CYS A 16 1.81 3.84 -5.64
C CYS A 16 1.50 5.24 -6.17
N ARG A 17 0.53 5.29 -7.08
CA ARG A 17 -0.13 6.51 -7.54
C ARG A 17 -1.10 6.98 -6.44
N LEU A 18 -1.00 8.26 -6.09
CA LEU A 18 -2.00 8.96 -5.28
C LEU A 18 -2.89 9.75 -6.25
N PRO A 19 -4.11 9.30 -6.55
CA PRO A 19 -5.08 10.16 -7.20
C PRO A 19 -5.48 11.31 -6.27
N ASN A 20 -5.66 12.50 -6.83
CA ASN A 20 -6.25 13.62 -6.10
C ASN A 20 -7.76 13.36 -5.93
N THR A 21 -8.13 12.71 -4.84
CA THR A 21 -9.53 12.46 -4.47
C THR A 21 -9.93 13.41 -3.35
N ILE A 22 -10.90 14.29 -3.61
CA ILE A 22 -11.54 15.11 -2.58
C ILE A 22 -12.82 14.38 -2.18
N SER A 23 -12.75 13.60 -1.10
CA SER A 23 -13.93 12.94 -0.52
C SER A 23 -13.93 13.14 0.98
N LYS A 24 -15.06 13.57 1.54
CA LYS A 24 -15.25 13.72 3.00
C LYS A 24 -15.59 12.38 3.65
N SER A 25 -14.76 11.36 3.41
CA SER A 25 -15.01 9.99 3.87
C SER A 25 -13.97 9.55 4.88
N THR A 26 -14.43 8.85 5.92
CA THR A 26 -13.55 8.11 6.81
C THR A 26 -13.15 6.80 6.13
N ASN A 27 -11.86 6.50 6.13
CA ASN A 27 -11.28 5.32 5.49
C ASN A 27 -10.50 4.49 6.51
N ILE A 28 -10.13 3.26 6.13
CA ILE A 28 -9.36 2.34 6.98
C ILE A 28 -8.04 1.99 6.29
N CYS A 29 -6.92 2.22 6.97
CA CYS A 29 -5.60 1.89 6.45
C CYS A 29 -5.45 0.37 6.34
N SER A 30 -5.08 -0.11 5.16
CA SER A 30 -4.94 -1.55 4.89
C SER A 30 -3.70 -2.17 5.53
N LEU A 31 -2.75 -1.35 6.03
CA LEU A 31 -1.53 -1.81 6.69
C LEU A 31 -1.72 -1.90 8.20
N CYS A 32 -2.11 -0.79 8.85
CA CYS A 32 -2.21 -0.70 10.31
C CYS A 32 -3.65 -0.77 10.86
N ASN A 33 -4.67 -0.86 10.01
CA ASN A 33 -6.10 -0.85 10.38
C ASN A 33 -6.58 0.43 11.09
N HIS A 34 -5.77 1.49 11.10
CA HIS A 34 -6.21 2.78 11.62
C HIS A 34 -7.37 3.33 10.80
N ILE A 35 -8.37 3.87 11.50
CA ILE A 35 -9.54 4.53 10.93
C ILE A 35 -9.29 6.04 11.00
N GLY A 36 -9.36 6.73 9.88
CA GLY A 36 -8.98 8.14 9.78
C GLY A 36 -9.66 8.86 8.62
N SER A 37 -9.57 10.19 8.64
CA SER A 37 -10.12 11.07 7.61
C SER A 37 -9.32 11.04 6.30
N GLU A 38 -9.80 11.74 5.27
CA GLU A 38 -9.10 11.90 3.99
C GLU A 38 -7.74 12.59 4.10
N ASN A 39 -7.51 13.35 5.17
CA ASN A 39 -6.22 14.01 5.45
C ASN A 39 -5.23 13.08 6.14
N GLU A 40 -5.68 11.93 6.63
CA GLU A 40 -4.86 10.94 7.32
C GLU A 40 -4.66 9.69 6.46
N ILE A 41 -5.67 9.32 5.67
CA ILE A 41 -5.73 8.08 4.91
C ILE A 41 -6.19 8.38 3.47
N ALA A 42 -5.32 8.05 2.52
CA ALA A 42 -5.57 8.23 1.10
C ALA A 42 -5.73 6.89 0.38
N PHE A 43 -6.59 6.88 -0.64
CA PHE A 43 -6.63 5.79 -1.61
C PHE A 43 -5.37 5.84 -2.48
N VAL A 44 -4.77 4.67 -2.72
CA VAL A 44 -3.59 4.53 -3.55
C VAL A 44 -3.74 3.34 -4.50
N SER A 45 -3.12 3.46 -5.67
CA SER A 45 -3.04 2.36 -6.63
C SER A 45 -1.57 2.01 -6.91
N PRO A 46 -1.09 0.81 -6.55
CA PRO A 46 0.28 0.40 -6.82
C PRO A 46 0.52 0.15 -8.31
N ILE A 47 1.74 0.46 -8.76
CA ILE A 47 2.24 0.08 -10.07
C ILE A 47 2.63 -1.40 -10.00
N CYS A 48 1.76 -2.27 -10.50
CA CYS A 48 1.98 -3.71 -10.46
C CYS A 48 2.98 -4.16 -11.54
N LYS A 49 3.89 -5.08 -11.19
CA LYS A 49 4.84 -5.64 -12.15
C LYS A 49 4.10 -6.50 -13.18
N ALA A 50 4.23 -6.20 -14.47
CA ALA A 50 3.66 -7.00 -15.56
C ALA A 50 4.53 -8.24 -15.85
N ARG A 51 3.93 -9.38 -16.21
CA ARG A 51 4.67 -10.57 -16.68
C ARG A 51 4.90 -10.58 -18.20
N HIS A 52 4.02 -9.93 -18.96
CA HIS A 52 4.09 -9.76 -20.42
C HIS A 52 3.33 -8.47 -20.82
N VAL A 53 3.42 -8.09 -22.10
CA VAL A 53 2.96 -6.77 -22.61
C VAL A 53 1.49 -6.48 -22.29
N ASP A 54 0.62 -7.48 -22.34
CA ASP A 54 -0.82 -7.33 -22.10
C ASP A 54 -1.26 -7.68 -20.65
N ASP A 55 -0.30 -7.99 -19.76
CA ASP A 55 -0.58 -8.40 -18.39
C ASP A 55 -0.85 -7.19 -17.48
N TYR A 56 -2.05 -6.62 -17.63
CA TYR A 56 -2.52 -5.54 -16.77
C TYR A 56 -3.12 -6.07 -15.47
N LYS A 57 -2.60 -5.60 -14.33
CA LYS A 57 -3.18 -5.81 -13.00
C LYS A 57 -3.40 -4.47 -12.32
N SER A 58 -4.64 -4.19 -11.97
CA SER A 58 -5.02 -3.05 -11.15
C SER A 58 -5.31 -3.50 -9.73
N LEU A 59 -4.76 -2.77 -8.77
CA LEU A 59 -5.08 -2.91 -7.35
C LEU A 59 -5.34 -1.51 -6.80
N GLY A 60 -6.09 -1.45 -5.70
CA GLY A 60 -6.41 -0.22 -5.00
C GLY A 60 -6.67 -0.50 -3.53
N PHE A 61 -6.12 0.34 -2.66
CA PHE A 61 -6.32 0.23 -1.22
C PHE A 61 -6.05 1.55 -0.53
N HIS A 62 -6.45 1.67 0.73
CA HIS A 62 -6.26 2.87 1.52
C HIS A 62 -5.04 2.72 2.43
N VAL A 63 -4.23 3.78 2.54
CA VAL A 63 -3.04 3.81 3.39
C VAL A 63 -2.92 5.14 4.10
N CYS A 64 -2.28 5.13 5.27
CA CYS A 64 -1.92 6.35 5.98
C CYS A 64 -0.96 7.21 5.14
N LEU A 65 -1.18 8.52 5.15
CA LEU A 65 -0.31 9.51 4.52
C LEU A 65 1.00 9.69 5.31
N ASN A 66 0.93 9.59 6.64
CA ASN A 66 2.11 9.57 7.50
C ASN A 66 2.59 8.12 7.72
N SER A 67 3.71 7.76 7.10
CA SER A 67 4.28 6.41 7.24
C SER A 67 4.91 6.15 8.62
N SER A 68 5.42 7.19 9.31
CA SER A 68 6.01 7.03 10.64
C SER A 68 4.95 6.58 11.66
N GLU A 69 3.85 7.32 11.73
CA GLU A 69 2.71 6.96 12.59
C GLU A 69 2.06 5.63 12.18
N CYS A 70 2.01 5.35 10.87
CA CYS A 70 1.50 4.07 10.38
C CYS A 70 2.34 2.91 10.93
N ASN A 71 3.68 3.02 10.84
CA ASN A 71 4.60 1.99 11.31
C ASN A 71 4.48 1.72 12.80
N GLU A 72 4.28 2.76 13.62
CA GLU A 72 4.03 2.63 15.05
C GLU A 72 2.74 1.87 15.37
N ARG A 73 1.74 1.91 14.48
CA ARG A 73 0.44 1.24 14.62
C ARG A 73 0.40 -0.17 14.02
N ILE A 74 1.42 -0.59 13.26
CA ILE A 74 1.46 -1.93 12.66
C ILE A 74 1.74 -2.97 13.75
N THR A 75 0.79 -3.88 13.95
CA THR A 75 0.92 -5.01 14.88
C THR A 75 1.27 -6.33 14.19
N SER A 76 1.08 -6.41 12.87
CA SER A 76 1.44 -7.57 12.04
C SER A 76 1.81 -7.12 10.63
N VAL A 77 2.88 -7.70 10.10
CA VAL A 77 3.40 -7.41 8.75
C VAL A 77 2.72 -8.23 7.66
N GLU A 78 1.85 -9.19 8.00
CA GLU A 78 1.23 -10.12 7.05
C GLU A 78 0.52 -9.41 5.88
N LYS A 79 -0.20 -8.32 6.18
CA LYS A 79 -0.90 -7.52 5.14
C LYS A 79 0.09 -6.80 4.22
N LEU A 80 1.17 -6.26 4.78
CA LEU A 80 2.23 -5.60 4.02
C LEU A 80 2.94 -6.60 3.11
N GLU A 81 3.35 -7.74 3.64
CA GLU A 81 4.02 -8.80 2.88
C GLU A 81 3.12 -9.34 1.77
N LYS A 82 1.84 -9.60 2.07
CA LYS A 82 0.86 -10.03 1.07
C LYS A 82 0.73 -9.01 -0.06
N LEU A 83 0.58 -7.72 0.27
CA LEU A 83 0.51 -6.65 -0.73
C LEU A 83 1.78 -6.56 -1.57
N LEU A 84 2.96 -6.65 -0.95
CA LEU A 84 4.23 -6.63 -1.67
C LEU A 84 4.39 -7.83 -2.60
N LYS A 85 4.01 -9.03 -2.15
CA LYS A 85 3.98 -10.25 -2.98
C LYS A 85 3.00 -10.10 -4.13
N ASP A 86 1.80 -9.56 -3.89
CA ASP A 86 0.78 -9.33 -4.90
C ASP A 86 1.20 -8.32 -5.98
N VAL A 87 1.85 -7.23 -5.58
CA VAL A 87 2.33 -6.16 -6.47
C VAL A 87 3.54 -6.62 -7.28
N ASN A 88 4.46 -7.36 -6.64
CA ASN A 88 5.69 -7.86 -7.28
C ASN A 88 5.51 -9.22 -7.97
N ARG A 89 4.32 -9.84 -7.85
CA ARG A 89 3.98 -11.18 -8.36
C ARG A 89 4.89 -12.29 -7.85
N ILE A 90 5.28 -12.19 -6.59
CA ILE A 90 6.05 -13.20 -5.85
C ILE A 90 5.07 -14.21 -5.27
N LYS A 91 5.40 -15.51 -5.37
CA LYS A 91 4.59 -16.60 -4.78
C LYS A 91 4.85 -16.72 -3.29
#